data_AF-A0A0J8U9Y4-F1
#
_entry.id   AF-A0A0J8U9Y4-F1
#
_cell.length_a   1.000
_cell.length_b   1.000
_cell.length_c   1.000
_cell.angle_alpha   90.00
_cell.angle_beta   90.00
_cell.angle_gamma   90.00
#
_symmetry.space_group_name_H-M   'P 1'
#
loop_
_entity.id
_entity.type
_entity.pdbx_description
1 polymer ?
#
loop_
_entity_poly.entity_id
_entity_poly.type
_entity_poly.pdbx_seq_one_letter_code
_entity_poly.pdbx_strand_id
1 'polypeptide(L)'
;MAGQKTKDRPNLFQYIAYCYGKRLPDSMREWVAHDLADHGAVRRHLIRMAIPPLFVLAPFWLLPASLYVHIEMTVPIYIWAILMALALNKIWRRHRLAQHGLDPNLVDEIRYKKDQQKHEDYIRRFGPRPESSKYQANSSPF
;
A
#
# COMPACT_ATOMS: atom_id res chain seq x y z
N MET A 1 -13.95 28.03 -25.36
CA MET A 1 -13.98 27.28 -24.09
C MET A 1 -12.63 26.61 -23.91
N ALA A 2 -11.80 27.11 -23.00
CA ALA A 2 -10.43 26.62 -22.81
C ALA A 2 -10.45 25.24 -22.15
N GLY A 3 -9.98 24.22 -22.86
CA GLY A 3 -9.80 22.88 -22.31
C GLY A 3 -8.79 22.93 -21.15
N GLN A 4 -9.26 22.65 -19.94
CA GLN A 4 -8.39 22.43 -18.79
C GLN A 4 -7.50 21.22 -19.10
N LYS A 5 -6.19 21.44 -19.27
CA LYS A 5 -5.19 20.39 -19.06
C LYS A 5 -5.34 19.95 -17.59
N THR A 6 -6.11 18.89 -17.35
CA THR A 6 -6.17 18.24 -16.06
C THR A 6 -4.74 17.82 -15.71
N LYS A 7 -4.16 18.40 -14.65
CA LYS A 7 -2.89 17.92 -14.15
C LYS A 7 -3.11 16.49 -13.69
N ASP A 8 -2.49 15.52 -14.36
CA ASP A 8 -2.57 14.08 -14.03
C ASP A 8 -1.86 13.73 -12.71
N ARG A 9 -1.40 14.72 -11.94
CA ARG A 9 -0.71 14.54 -10.67
C ARG A 9 -1.24 15.51 -9.62
N PRO A 10 -1.41 15.06 -8.36
CA PRO A 10 -1.86 15.92 -7.27
C PRO A 10 -0.78 16.96 -6.92
N ASN A 11 -1.22 18.14 -6.50
CA ASN A 11 -0.32 19.12 -5.86
C ASN A 11 0.15 18.60 -4.48
N LEU A 12 1.22 19.15 -3.91
CA LEU A 12 1.80 18.73 -2.64
C LEU A 12 0.75 18.66 -1.50
N PHE A 13 -0.07 19.70 -1.35
CA PHE A 13 -1.13 19.71 -0.34
C PHE A 13 -2.22 18.67 -0.60
N GLN A 14 -2.59 18.45 -1.86
CA GLN A 14 -3.55 17.41 -2.23
C GLN A 14 -2.98 16.02 -1.96
N TYR A 15 -1.68 15.82 -2.22
CA TYR A 15 -0.98 14.57 -1.94
C TYR A 15 -0.90 14.28 -0.44
N ILE A 16 -0.56 15.27 0.39
CA ILE A 16 -0.52 15.12 1.84
C ILE A 16 -1.93 14.81 2.38
N ALA A 17 -2.92 15.61 2.00
CA ALA A 17 -4.32 15.36 2.38
C ALA A 17 -4.78 13.97 1.94
N TYR A 18 -4.42 13.56 0.73
CA TYR A 18 -4.69 12.23 0.19
C TYR A 18 -4.04 11.12 1.03
N CYS A 19 -2.77 11.27 1.43
CA CYS A 19 -2.07 10.27 2.24
C CYS A 19 -2.83 9.97 3.55
N TYR A 20 -3.43 11.00 4.15
CA TYR A 20 -4.15 10.92 5.42
C TYR A 20 -5.67 10.83 5.29
N GLY A 21 -6.19 10.48 4.11
CA GLY A 21 -7.57 10.01 3.94
C GLY A 21 -8.51 10.91 3.14
N LYS A 22 -8.07 12.09 2.67
CA LYS A 22 -8.90 12.87 1.73
C LYS A 22 -9.00 12.17 0.37
N ARG A 23 -10.20 12.19 -0.19
CA ARG A 23 -10.46 11.78 -1.57
C ARG A 23 -9.93 12.85 -2.55
N LEU A 24 -9.12 12.43 -3.51
CA LEU A 24 -8.73 13.25 -4.68
C LEU A 24 -9.87 13.40 -5.69
N PRO A 25 -9.88 14.47 -6.50
CA PRO A 25 -10.85 14.66 -7.59
C PRO A 25 -10.84 13.51 -8.60
N ASP A 26 -11.99 13.28 -9.25
CA ASP A 26 -12.16 12.15 -10.18
C ASP A 26 -11.26 12.26 -11.43
N SER A 27 -10.80 13.46 -11.78
CA SER A 27 -9.82 13.66 -12.86
C SER A 27 -8.44 13.02 -12.58
N MET A 28 -8.15 12.64 -11.32
CA MET A 28 -6.88 12.02 -10.91
C MET A 28 -7.03 10.52 -10.60
N ARG A 29 -8.12 9.87 -11.03
CA ARG A 29 -8.37 8.44 -10.75
C ARG A 29 -7.28 7.52 -11.29
N GLU A 30 -6.73 7.82 -12.47
CA GLU A 30 -5.62 7.05 -13.05
C GLU A 30 -4.37 7.10 -12.17
N TRP A 31 -4.04 8.30 -11.66
CA TRP A 31 -2.92 8.46 -10.73
C TRP A 31 -3.14 7.66 -9.43
N VAL A 32 -4.37 7.64 -8.90
CA VAL A 32 -4.72 6.86 -7.71
C VAL A 32 -4.62 5.36 -7.99
N ALA A 33 -5.08 4.90 -9.16
CA ALA A 33 -4.99 3.51 -9.58
C ALA A 33 -3.52 3.07 -9.61
N HIS A 34 -2.64 3.84 -10.23
CA HIS A 34 -1.19 3.58 -10.20
C HIS A 34 -0.61 3.66 -8.78
N ASP A 35 -0.94 4.67 -7.98
CA ASP A 35 -0.39 4.78 -6.62
C ASP A 35 -0.78 3.58 -5.74
N LEU A 36 -2.01 3.08 -5.87
CA LEU A 36 -2.52 2.00 -5.05
C LEU A 36 -2.25 0.62 -5.62
N ALA A 37 -2.18 0.43 -6.93
CA ALA A 37 -2.01 -0.89 -7.54
C ALA A 37 -0.56 -1.20 -7.91
N ASP A 38 0.25 -0.19 -8.22
CA ASP A 38 1.58 -0.39 -8.81
C ASP A 38 2.61 -1.03 -7.86
N HIS A 39 3.69 -1.53 -8.44
CA HIS A 39 4.85 -2.03 -7.72
C HIS A 39 5.35 -0.99 -6.69
N GLY A 40 5.56 -1.45 -5.45
CA GLY A 40 5.98 -0.58 -4.35
C GLY A 40 4.85 0.12 -3.60
N ALA A 41 3.57 -0.13 -3.90
CA ALA A 41 2.44 0.40 -3.14
C ALA A 41 2.54 0.12 -1.62
N VAL A 42 2.99 -1.09 -1.25
CA VAL A 42 3.26 -1.46 0.15
C VAL A 42 4.32 -0.54 0.77
N ARG A 43 5.45 -0.34 0.08
CA ARG A 43 6.53 0.54 0.57
C ARG A 43 6.05 1.97 0.75
N ARG A 44 5.30 2.52 -0.23
CA ARG A 44 4.72 3.86 -0.14
C ARG A 44 3.76 3.98 1.05
N HIS A 45 2.91 2.98 1.27
CA HIS A 45 2.00 2.94 2.41
C HIS A 45 2.75 2.92 3.75
N LEU A 46 3.76 2.05 3.89
CA LEU A 46 4.56 1.98 5.12
C LEU A 46 5.28 3.29 5.42
N ILE A 47 5.89 3.93 4.41
CA ILE A 47 6.54 5.25 4.60
C ILE A 47 5.51 6.29 5.05
N ARG A 48 4.32 6.33 4.44
CA ARG A 48 3.26 7.29 4.83
C ARG A 48 2.78 7.06 6.26
N MET A 49 2.62 5.81 6.67
CA MET A 49 2.13 5.45 8.00
C MET A 49 3.21 5.51 9.09
N ALA A 50 4.48 5.50 8.73
CA ALA A 50 5.60 5.74 9.65
C ALA A 50 5.66 7.19 10.15
N ILE A 51 5.16 8.15 9.37
CA ILE A 51 5.31 9.58 9.66
C ILE A 51 4.50 10.03 10.90
N PRO A 52 3.18 9.75 11.04
CA PRO A 52 2.41 10.23 12.19
C PRO A 52 2.92 9.74 13.55
N PRO A 53 3.26 8.44 13.74
CA PRO A 53 3.84 7.97 15.00
C PRO A 53 5.14 8.68 15.36
N LEU A 54 6.00 9.00 14.39
CA LEU A 54 7.22 9.78 14.66
C LEU A 54 6.89 11.17 15.23
N PHE A 55 5.92 11.86 14.65
CA PHE A 55 5.50 13.18 15.15
C PHE A 55 4.89 13.12 16.55
N VAL A 56 4.14 12.06 16.86
CA VAL A 56 3.55 11.87 18.20
C VAL A 56 4.61 11.50 19.24
N LEU A 57 5.62 10.70 18.86
CA LEU A 57 6.65 10.22 19.77
C LEU A 57 7.83 11.20 19.91
N ALA A 58 8.09 12.05 18.92
CA ALA A 58 9.23 12.97 18.92
C ALA A 58 9.29 13.91 20.16
N PRO A 59 8.17 14.48 20.68
CA PRO A 59 8.22 15.32 21.87
C PRO A 59 8.76 14.61 23.12
N PHE A 60 8.60 13.29 23.24
CA PHE A 60 9.11 12.53 24.39
C PHE A 60 10.64 12.54 24.45
N TRP A 61 11.32 12.78 23.33
CA TRP A 61 12.78 12.89 23.25
C TRP A 61 13.32 14.23 23.74
N LEU A 62 12.44 15.22 23.99
CA LEU A 62 12.82 16.50 24.61
C LEU A 62 12.91 16.41 26.14
N LEU A 63 12.38 15.33 26.73
CA LEU A 63 12.43 15.10 28.18
C LEU A 63 13.84 14.61 28.57
N PRO A 64 14.37 15.06 29.72
CA PRO A 64 15.66 14.58 30.20
C PRO A 64 15.53 13.14 30.70
N ALA A 65 15.88 12.17 29.85
CA ALA A 65 15.97 10.76 30.21
C ALA A 65 17.18 10.10 29.56
N SER A 66 17.51 8.88 30.00
CA SER A 66 18.56 8.10 29.36
C SER A 66 18.10 7.58 27.99
N LEU A 67 19.03 7.36 27.07
CA LEU A 67 18.73 6.78 25.75
C LEU A 67 17.98 5.45 25.85
N TYR A 68 18.32 4.64 26.86
CA TYR A 68 17.66 3.37 27.14
C TYR A 68 16.17 3.57 27.43
N VAL A 69 15.83 4.52 28.31
CA VAL A 69 14.45 4.84 28.68
C VAL A 69 13.67 5.39 27.48
N HIS A 70 14.27 6.23 26.63
CA HIS A 70 13.63 6.70 25.40
C HIS A 70 13.31 5.57 24.42
N ILE A 71 14.21 4.60 24.27
CA ILE A 71 14.02 3.45 23.39
C ILE A 71 12.88 2.57 23.92
N GLU A 72 12.89 2.23 25.21
CA GLU A 72 11.86 1.37 25.82
C GLU A 72 10.46 1.97 25.72
N MET A 73 10.32 3.30 25.86
CA MET A 73 9.00 3.94 25.78
C MET A 73 8.52 4.14 24.32
N THR A 74 9.42 4.41 23.36
CA THR A 74 9.01 4.82 22.00
C THR A 74 9.07 3.69 20.98
N VAL A 75 10.09 2.83 21.03
CA VAL A 75 10.34 1.81 20.00
C VAL A 75 9.23 0.75 19.94
N PRO A 76 8.73 0.18 21.06
CA PRO A 76 7.65 -0.80 21.00
C PRO A 76 6.39 -0.24 20.34
N ILE A 77 5.99 0.99 20.69
CA ILE A 77 4.82 1.66 20.11
C ILE A 77 5.04 1.93 18.61
N TYR A 78 6.23 2.39 18.25
CA TYR A 78 6.58 2.66 16.86
C TYR A 78 6.56 1.39 16.01
N ILE A 79 7.22 0.32 16.46
CA ILE A 79 7.21 -0.99 15.79
C ILE A 79 5.78 -1.50 15.65
N TRP A 80 4.99 -1.42 16.71
CA TRP A 80 3.59 -1.85 16.68
C TRP A 80 2.78 -1.10 15.62
N ALA A 81 2.95 0.23 15.51
CA ALA A 81 2.30 1.02 14.48
C ALA A 81 2.68 0.58 13.05
N ILE A 82 3.96 0.27 12.81
CA ILE A 82 4.43 -0.24 11.51
C ILE A 82 3.85 -1.62 11.21
N LEU A 83 3.79 -2.52 12.19
CA LEU A 83 3.18 -3.84 12.05
C LEU A 83 1.69 -3.73 11.71
N MET A 84 0.96 -2.84 12.39
CA MET A 84 -0.44 -2.58 12.08
C MET A 84 -0.62 -1.98 10.68
N ALA A 85 0.25 -1.05 10.27
CA ALA A 85 0.23 -0.52 8.90
C ALA A 85 0.46 -1.62 7.85
N LEU A 86 1.40 -2.54 8.10
CA LEU A 86 1.64 -3.68 7.22
C LEU A 86 0.42 -4.61 7.14
N ALA A 87 -0.17 -4.96 8.29
CA ALA A 87 -1.31 -5.85 8.37
C ALA A 87 -2.56 -5.26 7.69
N LEU A 88 -2.84 -3.98 7.91
CA LEU A 88 -4.03 -3.30 7.39
C LEU A 88 -3.85 -2.79 5.96
N ASN A 89 -2.64 -2.79 5.41
CA ASN A 89 -2.33 -2.26 4.08
C ASN A 89 -3.27 -2.76 2.98
N LYS A 90 -3.58 -4.07 2.95
CA LYS A 90 -4.47 -4.64 1.93
C LYS A 90 -5.89 -4.08 2.04
N ILE A 91 -6.45 -4.08 3.25
CA ILE A 91 -7.81 -3.58 3.55
C ILE A 91 -7.88 -2.08 3.21
N TRP A 92 -6.90 -1.31 3.64
CA TRP A 92 -6.83 0.12 3.38
C TRP A 92 -6.77 0.43 1.89
N ARG A 93 -5.91 -0.25 1.11
CA ARG A 93 -5.81 -0.04 -0.34
C ARG A 93 -7.12 -0.36 -1.06
N ARG A 94 -7.77 -1.48 -0.72
CA ARG A 94 -9.09 -1.84 -1.27
C ARG A 94 -10.15 -0.79 -0.95
N HIS A 95 -10.20 -0.32 0.30
CA HIS A 95 -11.11 0.74 0.70
C HIS A 95 -10.85 2.04 -0.07
N ARG A 96 -9.58 2.42 -0.26
CA ARG A 96 -9.23 3.63 -1.02
C ARG A 96 -9.60 3.51 -2.49
N LEU A 97 -9.42 2.36 -3.14
CA LEU A 97 -9.90 2.15 -4.51
C LEU A 97 -11.43 2.29 -4.58
N ALA A 98 -12.16 1.68 -3.64
CA ALA A 98 -13.61 1.80 -3.56
C ALA A 98 -14.07 3.26 -3.35
N GLN A 99 -13.39 4.03 -2.50
CA GLN A 99 -13.67 5.47 -2.31
C GLN A 99 -13.57 6.27 -3.62
N HIS A 100 -12.72 5.82 -4.55
CA HIS A 100 -12.51 6.41 -5.87
C HIS A 100 -13.32 5.71 -6.98
N GLY A 101 -14.25 4.81 -6.62
CA GLY A 101 -15.06 4.04 -7.57
C GLY A 101 -14.25 3.13 -8.49
N LEU A 102 -13.03 2.75 -8.09
CA LEU A 102 -12.15 1.82 -8.81
C LEU A 102 -12.39 0.39 -8.30
N ASP A 103 -12.10 -0.61 -9.12
CA ASP A 103 -12.21 -2.02 -8.71
C ASP A 103 -11.27 -2.31 -7.54
N PRO A 104 -11.76 -2.73 -6.36
CA PRO A 104 -10.92 -3.11 -5.23
C PRO A 104 -9.95 -4.25 -5.54
N ASN A 105 -10.26 -5.10 -6.52
CA ASN A 105 -9.42 -6.24 -6.89
C ASN A 105 -8.16 -5.83 -7.68
N LEU A 106 -8.06 -4.58 -8.12
CA LEU A 106 -6.87 -4.01 -8.76
C LEU A 106 -5.62 -4.17 -7.89
N VAL A 107 -5.80 -4.25 -6.55
CA VAL A 107 -4.72 -4.55 -5.59
C VAL A 107 -4.00 -5.87 -5.89
N ASP A 108 -4.74 -6.86 -6.39
CA ASP A 108 -4.26 -8.23 -6.60
C ASP A 108 -3.80 -8.45 -8.05
N GLU A 109 -4.19 -7.61 -9.01
CA GLU A 109 -3.86 -7.77 -10.44
C GLU A 109 -2.36 -7.83 -10.74
N ILE A 110 -1.55 -6.99 -10.09
CA ILE A 110 -0.10 -7.02 -10.30
C ILE A 110 0.53 -8.30 -9.74
N ARG A 111 0.03 -8.76 -8.59
CA ARG A 111 0.48 -10.03 -8.00
C ARG A 111 0.09 -11.19 -8.91
N TYR A 112 -1.12 -11.15 -9.45
CA TYR A 112 -1.63 -12.10 -10.42
C TYR A 112 -0.77 -12.14 -11.69
N LYS A 113 -0.48 -11.00 -12.32
CA LYS A 113 0.39 -10.91 -13.51
C LYS A 113 1.78 -11.49 -13.23
N LYS A 114 2.39 -11.19 -12.08
CA LYS A 114 3.69 -11.72 -11.69
C LYS A 114 3.67 -13.23 -11.47
N ASP A 115 2.61 -13.76 -10.87
CA ASP A 115 2.48 -15.19 -10.63
C ASP A 115 2.14 -15.96 -11.92
N GLN A 116 1.41 -15.34 -12.86
CA GLN A 116 1.22 -15.89 -14.20
C GLN A 116 2.53 -15.99 -14.98
N GLN A 117 3.38 -14.96 -14.95
CA GLN A 117 4.71 -15.03 -15.58
C GLN A 117 5.55 -16.18 -15.02
N LYS A 118 5.54 -16.39 -13.69
CA LYS A 118 6.22 -17.55 -13.09
C LYS A 118 5.61 -18.87 -13.53
N HIS A 119 4.29 -18.92 -13.68
CA HIS A 119 3.57 -20.10 -14.13
C HIS A 119 3.94 -20.46 -15.58
N GLU A 120 3.99 -19.47 -16.47
CA GLU A 120 4.44 -19.63 -17.86
C GLU A 120 5.90 -20.09 -17.93
N ASP A 121 6.80 -19.48 -17.15
CA ASP A 121 8.20 -19.90 -17.06
C ASP A 121 8.36 -21.33 -16.53
N TYR A 122 7.53 -21.72 -15.55
CA TYR A 122 7.50 -23.09 -15.04
C TYR A 122 7.05 -24.06 -16.13
N ILE A 123 5.95 -23.77 -16.84
CA ILE A 123 5.45 -24.59 -17.94
C ILE A 123 6.51 -24.74 -19.03
N ARG A 124 7.24 -23.67 -19.35
CA ARG A 124 8.29 -23.68 -20.36
C ARG A 124 9.46 -24.61 -19.99
N ARG A 125 9.81 -24.69 -18.70
CA ARG A 125 10.96 -25.46 -18.21
C ARG A 125 10.62 -26.91 -17.88
N PHE A 126 9.43 -27.15 -17.33
CA PHE A 126 9.06 -28.44 -16.74
C PHE A 126 7.81 -29.08 -17.36
N GLY A 127 7.14 -28.39 -18.28
CA GLY A 127 5.89 -28.83 -18.88
C GLY A 127 4.65 -28.43 -18.06
N PRO A 128 3.44 -28.65 -18.63
CA PRO A 128 2.19 -28.32 -17.97
C PRO A 128 1.99 -29.15 -16.70
N ARG A 129 1.46 -28.51 -15.65
CA ARG A 129 1.17 -29.15 -14.37
C ARG A 129 0.08 -30.22 -14.58
N PRO A 130 0.21 -31.45 -14.03
CA PRO A 130 -0.81 -32.49 -14.18
C PRO A 130 -2.15 -32.04 -13.59
N GLU A 131 -3.27 -32.45 -14.21
CA GLU A 131 -4.65 -32.10 -13.84
C GLU A 131 -4.97 -32.33 -12.35
N SER A 132 -4.38 -33.37 -11.74
CA SER A 132 -4.52 -33.69 -10.30
C SER A 132 -4.08 -32.57 -9.37
N SER A 133 -3.24 -31.63 -9.84
CA SER A 133 -2.71 -30.53 -9.06
C SER A 133 -3.56 -29.25 -9.11
N LYS A 134 -4.65 -29.21 -9.89
CA LYS A 134 -5.56 -28.06 -9.96
C LYS A 134 -6.20 -27.72 -8.62
N TYR A 135 -6.45 -28.71 -7.77
CA TYR A 135 -6.97 -28.50 -6.42
C TYR A 135 -6.00 -27.73 -5.50
N GLN A 136 -4.70 -27.68 -5.83
CA GLN A 136 -3.69 -26.92 -5.09
C GLN A 136 -3.47 -25.51 -5.66
N ALA A 137 -4.06 -25.19 -6.81
CA ALA A 137 -3.75 -23.95 -7.53
C ALA A 137 -4.32 -22.69 -6.88
N ASN A 138 -5.18 -22.80 -5.86
CA ASN A 138 -5.66 -21.63 -5.15
C ASN A 138 -6.14 -21.98 -3.74
N SER A 139 -5.34 -21.64 -2.73
CA SER A 139 -5.69 -21.82 -1.31
C SER A 139 -5.57 -20.54 -0.49
N SER A 140 -5.46 -19.36 -1.12
CA SER A 140 -5.44 -18.09 -0.39
C SER A 140 -6.87 -17.56 -0.18
N PRO A 141 -7.46 -17.67 1.02
CA PRO A 141 -8.78 -17.13 1.30
C PRO A 141 -8.75 -15.61 1.58
N PHE A 142 -7.56 -15.00 1.54
CA PHE A 142 -7.30 -13.64 2.03
C PHE A 142 -6.65 -12.73 1.00
#